data_AF-A0A179BNH9-F1
#
_entry.id   AF-A0A179BNH9-F1
#
_cell.length_a   1.000
_cell.length_b   1.000
_cell.length_c   1.000
_cell.angle_alpha   90.00
_cell.angle_beta   90.00
_cell.angle_gamma   90.00
#
_symmetry.space_group_name_H-M   'P 1'
#
loop_
_entity.id
_entity.type
_entity.pdbx_description
1 polymer ?
#
loop_
_entity_poly.entity_id
_entity_poly.type
_entity_poly.pdbx_seq_one_letter_code
_entity_poly.pdbx_strand_id
1 'polypeptide(L)' 'MNESDRQTRISQLQNHRHALLQQRDRRGAPIASIDMELNVVRSELQALYETGRKPPQRHPSAPNATTPQLV' A
#
# COMPACT_ATOMS: atom_id res chain seq x y z
N MET A 1 -3.42 11.67 13.12
CA MET A 1 -4.22 11.99 11.92
C MET A 1 -5.65 11.57 12.21
N ASN A 2 -6.65 12.43 12.02
CA ASN A 2 -8.05 12.02 12.22
C ASN A 2 -8.51 11.11 11.07
N GLU A 3 -9.56 10.34 11.31
CA GLU A 3 -10.14 9.46 10.29
C GLU A 3 -10.65 10.26 9.08
N SER A 4 -11.24 11.44 9.31
CA SER A 4 -11.67 12.34 8.24
C SER A 4 -10.49 12.88 7.42
N ASP A 5 -9.37 13.21 8.07
CA ASP A 5 -8.14 13.63 7.39
C ASP A 5 -7.59 12.47 6.54
N ARG A 6 -7.61 11.25 7.07
CA ARG A 6 -7.16 10.03 6.39
C ARG A 6 -7.98 9.75 5.13
N GLN A 7 -9.30 9.81 5.24
CA GLN A 7 -10.21 9.61 4.11
C GLN A 7 -10.06 10.68 3.03
N THR A 8 -9.85 11.94 3.44
CA THR A 8 -9.53 13.04 2.52
C THR A 8 -8.24 12.76 1.77
N ARG A 9 -7.19 12.31 2.48
CA ARG A 9 -5.90 12.01 1.88
C ARG A 9 -5.94 10.83 0.91
N ILE A 10 -6.68 9.77 1.25
CA ILE A 10 -6.91 8.62 0.36
C ILE A 10 -7.57 9.09 -0.95
N SER A 11 -8.61 9.92 -0.86
CA SER A 11 -9.31 10.45 -2.04
C SER A 11 -8.38 11.29 -2.93
N GLN A 12 -7.54 12.14 -2.33
CA GLN A 12 -6.54 12.92 -3.05
C GLN A 12 -5.53 12.04 -3.81
N LEU A 13 -5.00 11.01 -3.14
CA LEU A 13 -4.04 10.08 -3.73
C LEU A 13 -4.65 9.25 -4.86
N GLN A 14 -5.91 8.84 -4.73
CA GLN A 14 -6.62 8.12 -5.80
C GLN A 14 -6.83 9.01 -7.04
N ASN A 15 -7.24 10.26 -6.84
CA ASN A 15 -7.38 11.22 -7.93
C ASN A 15 -6.03 11.49 -8.62
N HIS A 16 -4.96 11.63 -7.83
CA HIS A 16 -3.62 11.85 -8.34
C HIS A 16 -3.10 10.64 -9.15
N ARG A 17 -3.34 9.41 -8.66
CA ARG A 17 -3.06 8.18 -9.41
C ARG A 17 -3.77 8.15 -10.77
N HIS A 18 -5.05 8.53 -10.81
CA HIS A 18 -5.81 8.59 -12.06
C HIS A 18 -5.24 9.62 -13.03
N ALA A 19 -4.79 10.79 -12.55
CA ALA A 19 -4.14 11.79 -13.37
C ALA A 19 -2.81 11.29 -13.96
N LEU A 20 -1.99 10.62 -13.15
CA LEU A 20 -0.72 10.03 -13.58
C LEU A 20 -0.92 8.92 -14.63
N LEU A 21 -1.91 8.05 -14.44
CA LEU A 21 -2.25 7.02 -15.42
C LEU A 21 -2.71 7.61 -16.75
N GLN A 22 -3.51 8.69 -16.71
CA GLN A 22 -3.90 9.42 -17.92
C GLN A 22 -2.70 10.11 -18.58
N GLN A 23 -1.77 10.64 -17.80
CA GLN A 23 -0.56 11.26 -18.32
C GLN A 23 0.38 10.24 -18.98
N ARG A 24 0.45 9.02 -18.42
CA ARG A 24 1.21 7.91 -19.00
C ARG A 24 0.68 7.49 -20.37
N ASP A 25 -0.64 7.55 -20.55
CA ASP A 25 -1.30 7.21 -21.82
C ASP A 25 -1.03 8.25 -22.91
N ARG A 26 -0.68 9.49 -22.54
CA ARG A 26 -0.30 10.54 -23.48
C ARG A 26 1.10 10.28 -24.06
N ARG A 27 1.18 10.24 -25.39
CA ARG A 27 2.47 10.15 -26.11
C ARG A 27 3.40 11.31 -25.74
N GLY A 28 4.64 10.98 -25.37
CA GLY A 28 5.71 11.95 -25.12
C GLY A 28 5.99 12.27 -23.64
N ALA A 29 5.24 11.68 -22.70
CA ALA A 29 5.54 11.85 -21.30
C ALA A 29 6.71 10.94 -20.85
N PRO A 30 7.65 11.41 -20.00
CA PRO A 30 8.73 10.59 -19.49
C PRO A 30 8.15 9.47 -18.59
N ILE A 31 8.01 8.28 -19.16
CA ILE A 31 7.36 7.11 -18.53
C ILE A 31 8.01 6.78 -17.18
N ALA A 32 9.33 6.85 -17.09
CA ALA A 32 10.08 6.57 -15.88
C ALA A 32 9.70 7.51 -14.71
N SER A 33 9.51 8.80 -14.96
CA SER A 33 9.11 9.77 -13.93
C SER A 33 7.68 9.49 -13.43
N ILE A 34 6.78 9.14 -14.35
CA ILE A 34 5.39 8.80 -14.00
C ILE A 34 5.32 7.51 -13.19
N ASP A 35 6.10 6.50 -13.55
CA ASP A 35 6.15 5.24 -12.80
C ASP A 35 6.76 5.44 -11.40
N MET A 36 7.73 6.34 -11.23
CA MET A 36 8.24 6.71 -9.90
C MET A 36 7.14 7.37 -9.05
N GLU A 37 6.40 8.34 -9.60
CA GLU A 37 5.29 8.98 -8.90
C GLU A 37 4.16 8.00 -8.57
N LEU A 38 3.81 7.09 -9.48
CA LEU A 38 2.84 6.03 -9.22
C LEU A 38 3.28 5.10 -8.08
N ASN A 39 4.57 4.79 -7.97
CA ASN A 39 5.11 3.99 -6.87
C ASN A 39 5.02 4.72 -5.52
N VAL A 40 5.28 6.02 -5.49
CA VAL A 40 5.11 6.85 -4.28
C VAL A 40 3.65 6.85 -3.83
N VAL A 41 2.73 7.14 -4.76
CA VAL A 41 1.28 7.16 -4.48
C VAL A 41 0.78 5.81 -3.97
N ARG A 42 1.26 4.70 -4.57
CA ARG A 42 0.92 3.34 -4.12
C ARG A 42 1.40 3.08 -2.70
N SER A 43 2.62 3.46 -2.37
CA SER A 43 3.22 3.26 -1.06
C SER A 43 2.49 4.07 0.02
N GLU A 44 2.13 5.32 -0.29
CA GLU A 44 1.38 6.17 0.65
C GLU A 44 -0.04 5.65 0.88
N LEU A 45 -0.74 5.20 -0.16
CA LEU A 45 -2.05 4.55 -0.02
C LEU A 45 -1.95 3.30 0.86
N GLN A 46 -0.94 2.45 0.64
CA GLN A 46 -0.74 1.26 1.46
C GLN A 46 -0.53 1.62 2.94
N ALA A 47 0.34 2.58 3.23
CA ALA A 47 0.59 3.02 4.59
C ALA A 47 -0.68 3.55 5.28
N LEU A 48 -1.52 4.31 4.58
CA LEU A 48 -2.79 4.83 5.12
C LEU A 48 -3.79 3.71 5.40
N TYR A 49 -3.83 2.67 4.57
CA TYR A 49 -4.67 1.50 4.79
C TYR A 49 -4.17 0.63 5.96
N GLU A 50 -2.86 0.42 6.07
CA GLU A 50 -2.22 -0.31 7.15
C GLU A 50 -2.39 0.41 8.51
N THR A 51 -2.31 1.74 8.51
CA THR A 51 -2.49 2.54 9.74
C THR A 51 -3.90 2.39 10.33
N GLY A 52 -4.93 2.14 9.50
CA GLY A 52 -6.29 1.87 10.00
C GLY A 52 -6.62 0.39 10.16
N ARG A 53 -5.81 -0.52 9.61
CA ARG A 53 -5.89 -1.95 9.91
C ARG A 53 -4.94 -2.23 11.07
N LYS A 54 -5.47 -2.13 12.30
CA LYS A 54 -4.84 -2.78 13.45
C LYS A 54 -4.51 -4.21 13.01
N PRO A 55 -3.23 -4.62 12.94
CA PRO A 55 -2.92 -5.98 12.52
C PRO A 55 -3.66 -6.91 13.48
N PRO A 56 -4.31 -8.00 13.01
CA PRO A 56 -4.66 -9.06 13.93
C PRO A 56 -3.34 -9.43 14.59
N GLN A 57 -3.26 -9.14 15.87
CA GLN A 57 -2.14 -9.45 16.74
C GLN A 57 -1.87 -10.94 16.48
N ARG A 58 -0.84 -11.24 15.68
CA ARG A 58 -0.38 -12.61 15.52
C ARG A 58 0.13 -12.97 16.89
N HIS A 59 -0.74 -13.58 17.69
CA HIS A 59 -0.33 -14.29 18.88
C HIS A 59 0.81 -15.20 18.43
N PRO A 60 2.01 -15.11 19.05
CA PRO A 60 2.99 -16.15 18.87
C PRO A 60 2.41 -17.39 19.54
N SER A 61 1.68 -18.21 18.77
CA SER A 61 1.41 -19.58 19.16
C SER A 61 2.77 -20.23 19.33
N ALA A 62 3.07 -20.60 20.58
CA ALA A 62 4.33 -21.09 21.08
C ALA A 62 4.98 -22.17 20.17
N PRO A 63 6.33 -22.29 20.21
CA PRO A 63 7.05 -23.31 19.48
C PRO A 63 6.85 -24.66 20.18
N ASN A 64 5.78 -25.37 19.84
CA ASN A 64 5.61 -26.73 20.35
C ASN A 64 6.27 -27.74 19.41
N ALA A 65 7.43 -28.18 19.88
CA ALA A 65 7.86 -29.56 19.94
C ALA A 65 8.17 -30.28 18.61
N THR A 66 9.47 -30.36 18.34
CA THR A 66 10.20 -31.58 18.02
C THR A 66 9.38 -32.88 18.01
N THR A 67 9.18 -33.44 16.82
CA THR A 67 9.10 -34.89 16.62
C THR A 67 9.70 -35.26 15.26
N PRO A 68 10.92 -35.80 15.18
CA PRO A 68 11.35 -36.61 14.05
C PRO A 68 11.14 -38.08 14.40
N GLN A 69 10.07 -38.72 13.92
CA GLN A 69 9.95 -40.19 13.89
C GLN A 69 9.02 -40.61 12.74
N LEU A 70 9.59 -41.25 11.71
CA LEU A 70 9.47 -42.69 11.38
C LEU A 70 8.23 -42.91 10.49
N VAL A 71 8.35 -43.31 9.21
CA VAL A 71 8.81 -44.62 8.69
C VAL A 71 9.44 -44.47 7.30
#